data_AF-A0A9P8CAH0-F1
#
_entry.id   AF-A0A9P8CAH0-F1
#
_cell.length_a   1.000
_cell.length_b   1.000
_cell.length_c   1.000
_cell.angle_alpha   90.00
_cell.angle_beta   90.00
_cell.angle_gamma   90.00
#
_symmetry.space_group_name_H-M   'P 1'
#
loop_
_entity.id
_entity.type
_entity.pdbx_description
1 polymer ?
#
loop_
_entity_poly.entity_id
_entity_poly.type
_entity_poly.pdbx_seq_one_letter_code
_entity_poly.pdbx_strand_id
1 'polypeptide(L)'
;MKTLQRLVSKSWITKRLFGMSSSKMTPISAEETPEDFSIIEESSSDFSWVPLLKQDCSFPSEIFRSVMLNFIHNPNFNTNHLFRADISLDVPFQYESSEYETEIPPRIAHVKDFQLQTVMVRTMIPRNPLLDKPLDQTCLLYESKLECNEISSLVVYLSHISSAEECPHYHPPVRGVGFMQRYDPKTQQGTISIHFSFFESEPRSPKLERTAERLLAVLHKHGKANAAGYTKRVLHDVIIPQARTQNTYARLKAKYARVLCQTWVETTDPTKHVFEDLAIAAFLIELWADVYENQIFSGFVDIGCGNGLLVHILVEEGYEGWGFDARRRKSWTIWSQKSQDNLKEMVLIPSVLQTNHTTASEINANADGGPTNKPEIHDGVFPPGTFIISNHADELTPWTPILANISKSPFIMIPCCSHALSGAKFRAPAPKGAGATVSQFASLVTWVSEIARSCGWHVEKEMLRIPSTRNAAVIGRTRVVPYEDVDVKDLVTSFGGGTGWEENSLKLLKGSTRGH
;
A
#
# COMPACT_ATOMS: atom_id res chain seq x y z
N MET A 1 4.74 27.26 -6.10
CA MET A 1 5.40 26.11 -5.44
C MET A 1 4.69 25.62 -4.17
N LYS A 2 4.14 26.47 -3.28
CA LYS A 2 3.42 26.02 -2.07
C LYS A 2 1.98 25.51 -2.28
N THR A 3 1.35 25.81 -3.43
CA THR A 3 -0.09 25.57 -3.66
C THR A 3 -0.42 24.20 -4.28
N LEU A 4 0.52 23.58 -5.02
CA LEU A 4 0.31 22.25 -5.62
C LEU A 4 0.53 21.09 -4.64
N GLN A 5 1.28 21.29 -3.55
CA GLN A 5 1.65 20.23 -2.61
C GLN A 5 0.68 20.04 -1.44
N ARG A 6 -0.19 21.02 -1.15
CA ARG A 6 -1.16 20.94 -0.04
C ARG A 6 -2.36 20.03 -0.34
N LEU A 7 -2.54 19.62 -1.60
CA LEU A 7 -3.65 18.77 -2.04
C LEU A 7 -3.34 17.26 -1.96
N VAL A 8 -2.07 16.87 -1.90
CA VAL A 8 -1.64 15.46 -1.86
C VAL A 8 -1.77 14.82 -0.45
N SER A 9 -1.91 15.63 0.60
CA SER A 9 -2.09 15.11 1.98
C SER A 9 -3.54 14.78 2.34
N LYS A 10 -4.51 15.10 1.47
CA LYS A 10 -5.92 14.72 1.65
C LYS A 10 -6.19 13.35 1.01
N SER A 11 -5.38 12.34 1.37
CA SER A 11 -5.70 10.95 1.07
C SER A 11 -6.88 10.51 1.93
N TRP A 12 -7.81 9.83 1.26
CA TRP A 12 -9.15 9.40 1.67
C TRP A 12 -9.21 8.51 2.92
N ILE A 13 -8.07 8.15 3.49
CA ILE A 13 -7.91 7.42 4.75
C ILE A 13 -8.42 8.25 5.95
N THR A 14 -8.39 9.58 5.83
CA THR A 14 -8.76 10.50 6.91
C THR A 14 -10.26 10.42 7.29
N LYS A 15 -11.19 10.43 6.33
CA LYS A 15 -12.64 10.51 6.69
C LYS A 15 -13.22 9.27 7.36
N ARG A 16 -12.66 8.07 7.15
CA ARG A 16 -13.16 6.84 7.80
C ARG A 16 -12.52 6.56 9.17
N LEU A 17 -11.45 7.26 9.53
CA LEU A 17 -10.73 7.06 10.80
C LEU A 17 -11.10 8.06 11.90
N PHE A 18 -11.77 9.17 11.59
CA PHE A 18 -11.98 10.29 12.54
C PHE A 18 -13.39 10.44 13.11
N GLY A 19 -14.17 9.36 13.18
CA GLY A 19 -15.33 9.32 14.09
C GLY A 19 -14.85 9.13 15.53
N MET A 20 -14.45 10.21 16.21
CA MET A 20 -14.05 10.17 17.62
C MET A 20 -15.29 10.24 18.52
N SER A 21 -15.50 9.21 19.33
CA SER A 21 -16.39 9.27 20.49
C SER A 21 -15.66 9.96 21.65
N SER A 22 -16.35 10.89 22.31
CA SER A 22 -15.82 11.77 23.36
C SER A 22 -15.77 11.08 24.72
N SER A 23 -14.73 10.30 25.00
CA SER A 23 -14.27 10.14 26.38
C SER A 23 -13.33 11.30 26.68
N LYS A 24 -13.62 12.09 27.73
CA LYS A 24 -12.79 13.25 28.11
C LYS A 24 -11.41 12.76 28.55
N MET A 25 -10.37 13.23 27.87
CA MET A 25 -8.99 13.13 28.35
C MET A 25 -8.81 14.13 29.49
N THR A 26 -8.03 13.74 30.50
CA THR A 26 -7.79 14.58 31.67
C THR A 26 -6.36 15.11 31.62
N PRO A 27 -6.14 16.44 31.61
CA PRO A 27 -4.82 17.02 31.83
C PRO A 27 -4.25 16.59 33.17
N ILE A 28 -2.95 16.34 33.21
CA ILE A 28 -2.25 16.12 34.48
C ILE A 28 -1.72 17.50 34.91
N SER A 29 -2.25 18.03 36.01
CA SER A 29 -1.83 19.33 36.54
C SER A 29 -0.41 19.25 37.09
N ALA A 30 0.38 20.31 36.92
CA ALA A 30 1.72 20.41 37.53
C ALA A 30 1.67 20.49 39.06
N GLU A 31 0.53 20.92 39.63
CA GLU A 31 0.28 21.01 41.08
C GLU A 31 -0.43 19.77 41.64
N GLU A 32 -1.01 18.92 40.79
CA GLU A 32 -1.48 17.59 41.17
C GLU A 32 -0.30 16.63 41.12
N THR A 33 0.57 16.72 42.13
CA THR A 33 1.41 15.59 42.55
C THR A 33 0.86 15.02 43.86
N PRO A 34 -0.34 14.39 43.89
CA PRO A 34 -0.57 13.38 44.90
C PRO A 34 0.49 12.29 44.72
N GLU A 35 0.87 11.68 45.83
CA GLU A 35 1.81 10.56 45.98
C GLU A 35 1.50 9.34 45.06
N ASP A 36 0.41 9.38 44.29
CA ASP A 36 -0.08 8.38 43.34
C ASP A 36 0.50 8.46 41.91
N PHE A 37 1.16 9.55 41.49
CA PHE A 37 1.67 9.67 40.12
C PHE A 37 3.14 9.27 40.02
N SER A 38 3.43 8.09 39.44
CA SER A 38 4.81 7.73 39.09
C SER A 38 5.24 8.55 37.88
N ILE A 39 5.93 9.64 38.15
CA ILE A 39 6.78 10.31 37.17
C ILE A 39 7.79 9.26 36.67
N ILE A 40 8.10 9.27 35.38
CA ILE A 40 9.19 8.43 34.86
C ILE A 40 10.49 8.98 35.44
N GLU A 41 11.03 8.30 36.45
CA GLU A 41 12.30 8.66 37.08
C GLU A 41 13.44 7.88 36.44
N GLU A 42 14.23 8.55 35.60
CA GLU A 42 15.41 7.97 34.99
C GLU A 42 16.59 8.01 35.98
N SER A 43 17.23 6.86 36.22
CA SER A 43 18.16 6.65 37.34
C SER A 43 19.50 7.39 37.19
N SER A 44 19.85 7.85 35.98
CA SER A 44 21.20 8.33 35.65
C SER A 44 21.23 9.56 34.74
N SER A 45 20.12 10.30 34.61
CA SER A 45 20.02 11.41 33.67
C SER A 45 19.64 12.73 34.35
N ASP A 46 20.17 13.85 33.86
CA ASP A 46 19.72 15.21 34.20
C ASP A 46 18.35 15.55 33.57
N PHE A 47 17.72 14.59 32.88
CA PHE A 47 16.48 14.82 32.13
C PHE A 47 15.26 14.48 32.97
N SER A 48 14.29 15.40 32.95
CA SER A 48 12.98 15.18 33.57
C SER A 48 11.96 14.72 32.53
N TRP A 49 11.10 13.81 32.97
CA TRP A 49 9.91 13.40 32.24
C TRP A 49 8.70 14.13 32.81
N VAL A 50 7.93 14.78 31.93
CA VAL A 50 6.76 15.56 32.32
C VAL A 50 5.49 14.81 31.89
N PRO A 51 4.65 14.39 32.84
CA PRO A 51 3.33 13.84 32.52
C PRO A 51 2.43 14.94 31.93
N LEU A 52 1.73 14.64 30.83
CA LEU A 52 0.88 15.63 30.14
C LEU A 52 -0.61 15.30 30.26
N LEU A 53 -0.99 14.08 29.91
CA LEU A 53 -2.38 13.67 29.75
C LEU A 53 -2.56 12.22 30.21
N LYS A 54 -3.75 11.93 30.76
CA LYS A 54 -4.19 10.56 31.04
C LYS A 54 -5.59 10.28 30.55
N GLN A 55 -5.88 9.00 30.39
CA GLN A 55 -7.20 8.51 30.04
C GLN A 55 -7.42 7.09 30.59
N ASP A 56 -8.61 6.85 31.13
CA ASP A 56 -9.00 5.52 31.60
C ASP A 56 -9.11 4.53 30.43
N CYS A 57 -8.77 3.29 30.70
CA CYS A 57 -8.85 2.18 29.76
C CYS A 57 -9.32 0.90 30.44
N SER A 58 -9.85 -0.03 29.65
CA SER A 58 -10.33 -1.34 30.11
C SER A 58 -9.61 -2.50 29.43
N PHE A 59 -8.60 -2.22 28.60
CA PHE A 59 -7.83 -3.25 27.91
C PHE A 59 -6.59 -3.62 28.74
N PRO A 60 -6.22 -4.91 28.81
CA PRO A 60 -5.11 -5.38 29.64
C PRO A 60 -3.75 -5.07 29.02
N SER A 61 -2.68 -5.32 29.78
CA SER A 61 -1.30 -4.95 29.44
C SER A 61 -0.76 -5.65 28.19
N GLU A 62 -1.22 -6.85 27.87
CA GLU A 62 -0.86 -7.56 26.64
C GLU A 62 -1.38 -6.81 25.41
N ILE A 63 -2.60 -6.25 25.50
CA ILE A 63 -3.17 -5.44 24.42
C ILE A 63 -2.42 -4.12 24.28
N PHE A 64 -2.09 -3.45 25.39
CA PHE A 64 -1.27 -2.25 25.37
C PHE A 64 0.08 -2.51 24.69
N ARG A 65 0.81 -3.55 25.12
CA ARG A 65 2.11 -3.95 24.56
C ARG A 65 1.99 -4.27 23.06
N SER A 66 0.96 -5.03 22.67
CA SER A 66 0.68 -5.35 21.26
C SER A 66 0.42 -4.09 20.41
N VAL A 67 -0.37 -3.13 20.91
CA VAL A 67 -0.63 -1.87 20.22
C VAL A 67 0.64 -1.02 20.10
N MET A 68 1.45 -0.95 21.17
CA MET A 68 2.70 -0.21 21.17
C MET A 68 3.72 -0.81 20.20
N LEU A 69 3.92 -2.14 20.19
CA LEU A 69 4.74 -2.83 19.19
C LEU A 69 4.27 -2.51 17.77
N ASN A 70 2.96 -2.56 17.53
CA ASN A 70 2.41 -2.21 16.22
C ASN A 70 2.71 -0.74 15.83
N PHE A 71 2.71 0.21 16.78
CA PHE A 71 3.12 1.60 16.53
C PHE A 71 4.63 1.78 16.35
N ILE A 72 5.45 0.90 16.93
CA ILE A 72 6.91 0.86 16.70
C ILE A 72 7.18 0.47 15.24
N HIS A 73 6.56 -0.60 14.74
CA HIS A 73 6.71 -1.03 13.35
C HIS A 73 6.00 -0.12 12.34
N ASN A 74 4.87 0.49 12.72
CA ASN A 74 4.02 1.26 11.81
C ASN A 74 3.78 2.69 12.34
N PRO A 75 4.79 3.56 12.33
CA PRO A 75 4.67 4.93 12.87
C PRO A 75 3.67 5.79 12.07
N ASN A 76 3.31 5.36 10.86
CA ASN A 76 2.29 6.00 10.03
C ASN A 76 0.88 5.97 10.65
N PHE A 77 0.63 5.17 11.69
CA PHE A 77 -0.61 5.25 12.45
C PHE A 77 -0.72 6.54 13.27
N ASN A 78 0.42 7.08 13.73
CA ASN A 78 0.45 8.31 14.51
C ASN A 78 0.55 9.56 13.64
N THR A 79 1.16 9.46 12.44
CA THR A 79 1.33 10.60 11.53
C THR A 79 1.26 10.20 10.05
N ASN A 80 0.56 11.00 9.24
CA ASN A 80 0.49 10.77 7.79
C ASN A 80 1.75 11.22 7.04
N HIS A 81 2.70 11.84 7.73
CA HIS A 81 3.97 12.28 7.14
C HIS A 81 5.00 11.15 7.02
N LEU A 82 4.83 10.07 7.79
CA LEU A 82 5.71 8.90 7.74
C LEU A 82 5.19 7.85 6.79
N PHE A 83 6.13 7.19 6.11
CA PHE A 83 5.87 6.13 5.16
C PHE A 83 5.91 4.76 5.84
N ARG A 84 6.98 4.49 6.60
CA ARG A 84 7.23 3.28 7.40
C ARG A 84 8.30 3.53 8.48
N ALA A 85 8.65 2.50 9.23
CA ALA A 85 9.88 2.42 10.02
C ALA A 85 10.72 1.23 9.55
N ASP A 86 12.03 1.42 9.41
CA ASP A 86 13.00 0.35 9.20
C ASP A 86 13.58 -0.05 10.56
N ILE A 87 13.47 -1.32 10.94
CA ILE A 87 13.95 -1.83 12.24
C ILE A 87 15.36 -2.36 12.05
N SER A 88 16.34 -1.78 12.75
CA SER A 88 17.74 -2.21 12.71
C SER A 88 18.12 -3.08 13.90
N LEU A 89 17.40 -2.99 15.01
CA LEU A 89 17.59 -3.82 16.20
C LEU A 89 16.23 -4.16 16.81
N ASP A 90 16.05 -5.41 17.23
CA ASP A 90 14.90 -5.90 18.00
C ASP A 90 15.34 -7.11 18.83
N VAL A 91 15.72 -6.87 20.09
CA VAL A 91 16.31 -7.90 20.95
C VAL A 91 15.80 -7.80 22.40
N PRO A 92 15.70 -8.93 23.12
CA PRO A 92 15.55 -8.92 24.57
C PRO A 92 16.73 -8.18 25.22
N PHE A 93 16.46 -7.39 26.26
CA PHE A 93 17.53 -6.69 26.96
C PHE A 93 18.34 -7.67 27.82
N GLN A 94 19.66 -7.68 27.63
CA GLN A 94 20.61 -8.43 28.44
C GLN A 94 21.63 -7.46 29.03
N TYR A 95 21.77 -7.44 30.35
CA TYR A 95 22.63 -6.48 31.06
C TYR A 95 24.13 -6.67 30.72
N GLU A 96 24.52 -7.87 30.32
CA GLU A 96 25.92 -8.28 30.11
C GLU A 96 26.39 -8.16 28.65
N SER A 97 25.50 -7.90 27.69
CA SER A 97 25.88 -7.70 26.28
C SER A 97 26.15 -6.22 26.01
N SER A 98 27.38 -5.76 26.28
CA SER A 98 27.76 -4.35 26.13
C SER A 98 27.94 -3.89 24.68
N GLU A 99 27.88 -4.79 23.70
CA GLU A 99 28.06 -4.45 22.28
C GLU A 99 26.89 -5.01 21.46
N TYR A 100 25.97 -4.12 21.10
CA TYR A 100 25.00 -4.43 20.06
C TYR A 100 25.71 -4.24 18.70
N GLU A 101 25.81 -5.30 17.89
CA GLU A 101 26.29 -5.20 16.50
C GLU A 101 25.23 -4.50 15.62
N THR A 102 25.12 -3.18 15.75
CA THR A 102 24.19 -2.34 14.98
C THR A 102 24.88 -1.05 14.57
N GLU A 103 24.57 -0.58 13.36
CA GLU A 103 25.05 0.71 12.85
C GLU A 103 24.63 1.88 13.75
N ILE A 104 23.47 1.75 14.38
CA ILE A 104 22.91 2.77 15.29
C ILE A 104 22.88 2.18 16.71
N PRO A 105 23.79 2.58 17.59
CA PRO A 105 23.83 2.07 18.96
C PRO A 105 22.60 2.53 19.75
N PRO A 106 21.91 1.63 20.47
CA PRO A 106 20.70 2.00 21.21
C PRO A 106 21.03 2.96 22.36
N ARG A 107 20.25 4.04 22.47
CA ARG A 107 20.21 4.88 23.68
C ARG A 107 19.43 4.13 24.77
N ILE A 108 20.09 3.72 25.86
CA ILE A 108 19.46 3.02 26.98
C ILE A 108 19.13 4.00 28.10
N ALA A 109 17.86 4.01 28.52
CA ALA A 109 17.39 4.72 29.71
C ALA A 109 17.02 3.70 30.80
N HIS A 110 17.54 3.86 32.00
CA HIS A 110 17.16 3.03 33.14
C HIS A 110 16.10 3.76 33.96
N VAL A 111 14.88 3.22 34.00
CA VAL A 111 13.77 3.82 34.73
C VAL A 111 13.61 3.11 36.08
N LYS A 112 13.53 3.89 37.16
CA LYS A 112 13.29 3.38 38.52
C LYS A 112 12.00 2.58 38.57
N ASP A 113 11.96 1.52 39.37
CA ASP A 113 10.82 0.61 39.53
C ASP A 113 10.38 -0.17 38.28
N PHE A 114 11.09 -0.01 37.16
CA PHE A 114 10.86 -0.73 35.91
C PHE A 114 12.06 -1.59 35.52
N GLN A 115 11.79 -2.75 34.93
CA GLN A 115 12.77 -3.63 34.29
C GLN A 115 12.64 -3.49 32.79
N LEU A 116 13.76 -3.17 32.13
CA LEU A 116 13.83 -3.13 30.67
C LEU A 116 13.80 -4.56 30.12
N GLN A 117 12.84 -4.82 29.23
CA GLN A 117 12.59 -6.15 28.65
C GLN A 117 13.08 -6.25 27.22
N THR A 118 12.88 -5.21 26.41
CA THR A 118 13.18 -5.23 24.98
C THR A 118 13.78 -3.91 24.55
N VAL A 119 14.84 -3.99 23.73
CA VAL A 119 15.48 -2.86 23.08
C VAL A 119 15.25 -2.97 21.58
N MET A 120 14.66 -1.94 21.00
CA MET A 120 14.50 -1.82 19.56
C MET A 120 15.13 -0.52 19.07
N VAL A 121 15.70 -0.55 17.87
CA VAL A 121 16.15 0.65 17.16
C VAL A 121 15.44 0.69 15.80
N ARG A 122 14.88 1.86 15.48
CA ARG A 122 14.19 2.10 14.22
C ARG A 122 14.63 3.39 13.56
N THR A 123 14.59 3.40 12.24
CA THR A 123 14.70 4.61 11.41
C THR A 123 13.31 4.95 10.85
N MET A 124 12.76 6.10 11.23
CA MET A 124 11.48 6.57 10.70
C MET A 124 11.68 7.20 9.31
N ILE A 125 11.01 6.65 8.29
CA ILE A 125 11.16 7.08 6.90
C ILE A 125 10.04 8.05 6.50
N PRO A 126 10.34 9.30 6.12
CA PRO A 126 9.33 10.26 5.67
C PRO A 126 8.76 9.90 4.29
N ARG A 127 7.49 10.25 4.05
CA ARG A 127 6.87 10.13 2.73
C ARG A 127 7.47 11.06 1.68
N ASN A 128 8.12 12.13 2.12
CA ASN A 128 8.78 13.08 1.25
C ASN A 128 10.20 13.34 1.75
N PRO A 129 11.19 12.55 1.28
CA PRO A 129 12.58 12.69 1.70
C PRO A 129 13.22 14.01 1.25
N LEU A 130 12.57 14.76 0.33
CA LEU A 130 13.03 16.09 -0.08
C LEU A 130 12.65 17.19 0.93
N LEU A 131 11.70 16.93 1.83
CA LEU A 131 11.25 17.90 2.84
C LEU A 131 11.74 17.56 4.24
N ASP A 132 11.75 16.29 4.58
CA ASP A 132 12.13 15.82 5.90
C ASP A 132 13.20 14.72 5.78
N LYS A 133 14.11 14.68 6.74
CA LYS A 133 15.12 13.63 6.84
C LYS A 133 14.56 12.41 7.61
N PRO A 134 15.10 11.20 7.36
CA PRO A 134 14.92 10.08 8.27
C PRO A 134 15.35 10.44 9.70
N LEU A 135 14.71 9.82 10.70
CA LEU A 135 15.03 10.02 12.11
C LEU A 135 15.16 8.67 12.82
N ASP A 136 16.33 8.44 13.39
CA ASP A 136 16.59 7.27 14.22
C ASP A 136 16.00 7.44 15.62
N GLN A 137 15.51 6.34 16.18
CA GLN A 137 14.82 6.33 17.45
C GLN A 137 15.01 4.99 18.15
N THR A 138 15.46 5.02 19.40
CA THR A 138 15.40 3.83 20.28
C THR A 138 13.99 3.70 20.83
N CYS A 139 13.44 2.49 20.82
CA CYS A 139 12.20 2.15 21.50
C CYS A 139 12.50 1.12 22.59
N LEU A 140 12.16 1.46 23.83
CA LEU A 140 12.47 0.67 25.03
C LEU A 140 11.16 0.21 25.65
N LEU A 141 11.01 -1.10 25.88
CA LEU A 141 9.81 -1.68 26.49
C LEU A 141 10.14 -2.20 27.88
N TYR A 142 9.35 -1.78 28.86
CA TYR A 142 9.56 -2.10 30.26
C TYR A 142 8.32 -2.73 30.90
N GLU A 143 8.58 -3.52 31.95
CA GLU A 143 7.58 -4.05 32.87
C GLU A 143 7.93 -3.64 34.30
N SER A 144 6.91 -3.48 35.13
CA SER A 144 7.07 -3.15 36.56
C SER A 144 7.93 -4.19 37.29
N LYS A 145 8.84 -3.75 38.15
CA LYS A 145 9.52 -4.59 39.14
C LYS A 145 8.69 -4.83 40.40
N LEU A 146 7.69 -3.97 40.63
CA LEU A 146 6.88 -4.02 41.84
C LEU A 146 5.87 -5.16 41.73
N GLU A 147 5.94 -6.10 42.68
CA GLU A 147 4.89 -7.09 42.92
C GLU A 147 3.69 -6.42 43.61
N CYS A 148 2.97 -5.59 42.87
CA CYS A 148 1.69 -5.03 43.30
C CYS A 148 0.52 -5.74 42.60
N ASN A 149 -0.70 -5.52 43.10
CA ASN A 149 -1.91 -6.02 42.44
C ASN A 149 -2.12 -5.39 41.05
N GLU A 150 -1.44 -4.27 40.75
CA GLU A 150 -1.55 -3.54 39.49
C GLU A 150 -0.35 -3.83 38.58
N ILE A 151 -0.61 -4.12 37.32
CA ILE A 151 0.41 -4.29 36.30
C ILE A 151 0.73 -2.91 35.72
N SER A 152 1.99 -2.49 35.82
CA SER A 152 2.50 -1.29 35.14
C SER A 152 3.37 -1.67 33.94
N SER A 153 3.07 -1.08 32.79
CA SER A 153 3.82 -1.24 31.53
C SER A 153 4.26 0.12 31.01
N LEU A 154 5.50 0.23 30.53
CA LEU A 154 6.05 1.47 30.04
C LEU A 154 6.74 1.24 28.69
N VAL A 155 6.51 2.14 27.73
CA VAL A 155 7.23 2.17 26.46
C VAL A 155 7.80 3.56 26.27
N VAL A 156 9.10 3.65 26.04
CA VAL A 156 9.82 4.92 25.85
C VAL A 156 10.41 4.98 24.45
N TYR A 157 10.16 6.09 23.76
CA TYR A 157 10.77 6.43 22.48
C TYR A 157 11.82 7.52 22.72
N LEU A 158 13.09 7.24 22.44
CA LEU A 158 14.20 8.20 22.57
C LEU A 158 14.70 8.59 21.17
N SER A 159 14.56 9.86 20.83
CA SER A 159 15.04 10.37 19.53
C SER A 159 16.57 10.42 19.51
N HIS A 160 17.17 10.19 18.33
CA HIS A 160 18.63 10.24 18.12
C HIS A 160 19.13 11.62 17.69
N ILE A 161 18.41 12.67 18.07
CA ILE A 161 18.81 14.07 17.86
C ILE A 161 19.41 14.64 19.15
N SER A 162 20.23 15.68 19.02
CA SER A 162 20.87 16.35 20.16
C SER A 162 20.18 17.66 20.54
N SER A 163 19.41 18.25 19.63
CA SER A 163 18.71 19.52 19.82
C SER A 163 17.34 19.55 19.13
N ALA A 164 16.46 20.45 19.57
CA ALA A 164 15.15 20.66 18.96
C ALA A 164 15.22 21.12 17.49
N GLU A 165 16.30 21.78 17.08
CA GLU A 165 16.49 22.32 15.72
C GLU A 165 16.75 21.22 14.68
N GLU A 166 17.29 20.08 15.11
CA GLU A 166 17.49 18.91 14.26
C GLU A 166 16.19 18.14 13.97
N CYS A 167 15.11 18.46 14.71
CA CYS A 167 13.88 17.69 14.66
C CYS A 167 13.15 17.84 13.31
N PRO A 168 12.87 16.73 12.59
CA PRO A 168 12.05 16.78 11.39
C PRO A 168 10.63 17.27 11.67
N HIS A 169 9.97 17.85 10.68
CA HIS A 169 8.66 18.48 10.84
C HIS A 169 7.56 17.51 11.32
N TYR A 170 7.73 16.22 11.03
CA TYR A 170 6.76 15.18 11.38
C TYR A 170 6.87 14.67 12.82
N HIS A 171 7.94 15.03 13.55
CA HIS A 171 8.22 14.56 14.91
C HIS A 171 8.10 15.73 15.91
N PRO A 172 7.58 15.52 17.13
CA PRO A 172 7.58 16.57 18.15
C PRO A 172 9.02 16.88 18.59
N PRO A 173 9.43 18.17 18.71
CA PRO A 173 10.77 18.54 19.18
C PRO A 173 10.99 18.22 20.66
N VAL A 174 11.13 16.94 20.99
CA VAL A 174 11.34 16.40 22.33
C VAL A 174 12.43 15.33 22.29
N ARG A 175 13.17 15.19 23.40
CA ARG A 175 14.19 14.14 23.57
C ARG A 175 13.54 12.75 23.59
N GLY A 176 12.37 12.65 24.21
CA GLY A 176 11.65 11.40 24.27
C GLY A 176 10.16 11.49 24.53
N VAL A 177 9.48 10.40 24.20
CA VAL A 177 8.04 10.21 24.41
C VAL A 177 7.81 8.90 25.17
N GLY A 178 7.19 9.00 26.35
CA GLY A 178 6.82 7.89 27.20
C GLY A 178 5.32 7.59 27.12
N PHE A 179 4.99 6.31 26.99
CA PHE A 179 3.63 5.77 27.04
C PHE A 179 3.57 4.82 28.22
N MET A 180 2.77 5.15 29.24
CA MET A 180 2.65 4.35 30.45
C MET A 180 1.23 3.85 30.61
N GLN A 181 1.08 2.58 30.98
CA GLN A 181 -0.18 1.99 31.40
C GLN A 181 -0.07 1.46 32.83
N ARG A 182 -1.13 1.66 33.61
CA ARG A 182 -1.42 0.92 34.84
C ARG A 182 -2.73 0.16 34.68
N TYR A 183 -2.77 -1.09 35.07
CA TYR A 183 -3.94 -1.94 34.91
C TYR A 183 -4.11 -2.86 36.11
N ASP A 184 -5.28 -2.87 36.71
CA ASP A 184 -5.66 -3.82 37.75
C ASP A 184 -6.43 -5.00 37.12
N PRO A 185 -5.86 -6.21 37.09
CA PRO A 185 -6.53 -7.39 36.55
C PRO A 185 -7.78 -7.80 37.33
N LYS A 186 -7.90 -7.43 38.60
CA LYS A 186 -9.05 -7.78 39.45
C LYS A 186 -10.28 -6.94 39.11
N THR A 187 -10.09 -5.63 38.96
CA THR A 187 -11.19 -4.70 38.61
C THR A 187 -11.37 -4.55 37.11
N GLN A 188 -10.42 -5.02 36.29
CA GLN A 188 -10.34 -4.82 34.85
C GLN A 188 -10.34 -3.33 34.44
N GLN A 189 -9.84 -2.48 35.33
CA GLN A 189 -9.72 -1.05 35.11
C GLN A 189 -8.24 -0.66 35.02
N GLY A 190 -7.96 0.35 34.21
CA GLY A 190 -6.61 0.87 34.08
C GLY A 190 -6.60 2.29 33.56
N THR A 191 -5.41 2.85 33.49
CA THR A 191 -5.15 4.18 32.92
C THR A 191 -3.97 4.12 31.97
N ILE A 192 -4.03 4.92 30.91
CA ILE A 192 -2.91 5.19 30.00
C ILE A 192 -2.53 6.66 30.09
N SER A 193 -1.25 6.96 29.99
CA SER A 193 -0.72 8.33 30.06
C SER A 193 0.43 8.58 29.08
N ILE A 194 0.58 9.84 28.67
CA ILE A 194 1.67 10.32 27.81
C ILE A 194 2.58 11.25 28.61
N HIS A 195 3.88 11.00 28.50
CA HIS A 195 4.95 11.77 29.15
C HIS A 195 5.94 12.24 28.10
N PHE A 196 6.40 13.49 28.18
CA PHE A 196 7.46 14.00 27.29
C PHE A 196 8.71 14.35 28.09
N SER A 197 9.88 14.06 27.51
CA SER A 197 11.16 14.61 27.94
C SER A 197 11.53 15.74 26.98
N PHE A 198 11.48 16.99 27.46
CA PHE A 198 11.63 18.18 26.62
C PHE A 198 13.10 18.55 26.37
N PHE A 199 13.37 19.26 25.28
CA PHE A 199 14.59 20.04 25.16
C PHE A 199 14.43 21.33 25.97
N GLU A 200 15.53 21.83 26.54
CA GLU A 200 15.50 23.13 27.27
C GLU A 200 15.04 24.28 26.35
N SER A 201 15.40 24.21 25.06
CA SER A 201 15.01 25.19 24.05
C SER A 201 13.57 25.08 23.54
N GLU A 202 12.87 23.96 23.79
CA GLU A 202 11.47 23.72 23.38
C GLU A 202 10.69 23.18 24.59
N PRO A 203 10.33 24.06 25.55
CA PRO A 203 9.56 23.68 26.72
C PRO A 203 8.11 23.36 26.35
N ARG A 204 7.34 22.86 27.34
CA ARG A 204 5.92 22.55 27.21
C ARG A 204 5.15 23.68 26.51
N SER A 205 4.46 23.34 25.43
CA SER A 205 3.70 24.28 24.61
C SER A 205 2.33 23.70 24.21
N PRO A 206 1.32 24.54 23.90
CA PRO A 206 0.01 24.06 23.43
C PRO A 206 0.09 23.20 22.15
N LYS A 207 1.14 23.38 21.34
CA LYS A 207 1.37 22.55 20.15
C LYS A 207 1.78 21.13 20.53
N LEU A 208 2.66 20.99 21.53
CA LEU A 208 3.11 19.71 22.04
C LEU A 208 1.99 18.99 22.81
N GLU A 209 1.17 19.73 23.55
CA GLU A 209 -0.03 19.17 24.21
C GLU A 209 -1.00 18.56 23.20
N ARG A 210 -1.35 19.27 22.12
CA ARG A 210 -2.18 18.70 21.03
C ARG A 210 -1.56 17.46 20.39
N THR A 211 -0.23 17.38 20.36
CA THR A 211 0.48 16.20 19.86
C THR A 211 0.30 15.02 20.83
N ALA A 212 0.45 15.26 22.14
CA ALA A 212 0.17 14.28 23.17
C ALA A 212 -1.30 13.80 23.15
N GLU A 213 -2.26 14.71 22.99
CA GLU A 213 -3.69 14.38 22.87
C GLU A 213 -3.93 13.42 21.70
N ARG A 214 -3.34 13.71 20.55
CA ARG A 214 -3.45 12.85 19.37
C ARG A 214 -2.85 11.47 19.61
N LEU A 215 -1.65 11.40 20.18
CA LEU A 215 -0.98 10.12 20.49
C LEU A 215 -1.83 9.27 21.45
N LEU A 216 -2.34 9.88 22.53
CA LEU A 216 -3.18 9.21 23.51
C LEU A 216 -4.51 8.73 22.89
N ALA A 217 -5.15 9.54 22.04
CA ALA A 217 -6.39 9.19 21.37
C ALA A 217 -6.22 7.97 20.46
N VAL A 218 -5.13 7.95 19.68
CA VAL A 218 -4.81 6.86 18.76
C VAL A 218 -4.50 5.58 19.54
N LEU A 219 -3.69 5.65 20.60
CA LEU A 219 -3.44 4.51 21.50
C LEU A 219 -4.73 3.94 22.09
N HIS A 220 -5.53 4.78 22.73
CA HIS A 220 -6.79 4.36 23.37
C HIS A 220 -7.75 3.70 22.37
N LYS A 221 -7.91 4.30 21.18
CA LYS A 221 -8.77 3.76 20.12
C LYS A 221 -8.29 2.38 19.66
N HIS A 222 -7.00 2.21 19.44
CA HIS A 222 -6.44 0.93 19.01
C HIS A 222 -6.52 -0.14 20.10
N GLY A 223 -6.29 0.22 21.37
CA GLY A 223 -6.48 -0.67 22.51
C GLY A 223 -7.93 -1.16 22.62
N LYS A 224 -8.91 -0.25 22.54
CA LYS A 224 -10.34 -0.63 22.53
C LYS A 224 -10.73 -1.51 21.35
N ALA A 225 -10.25 -1.19 20.15
CA ALA A 225 -10.56 -1.98 18.96
C ALA A 225 -9.98 -3.40 19.07
N ASN A 226 -8.74 -3.53 19.54
CA ASN A 226 -8.09 -4.83 19.74
C ASN A 226 -8.81 -5.65 20.82
N ALA A 227 -9.18 -5.03 21.95
CA ALA A 227 -9.97 -5.67 22.99
C ALA A 227 -11.36 -6.14 22.51
N ALA A 228 -11.94 -5.44 21.54
CA ALA A 228 -13.18 -5.84 20.87
C ALA A 228 -12.97 -6.92 19.78
N GLY A 229 -11.79 -7.52 19.66
CA GLY A 229 -11.48 -8.58 18.70
C GLY A 229 -11.26 -8.08 17.28
N TYR A 230 -10.80 -6.84 17.07
CA TYR A 230 -10.47 -6.34 15.73
C TYR A 230 -9.34 -7.17 15.09
N THR A 231 -9.67 -7.84 13.99
CA THR A 231 -8.69 -8.52 13.14
C THR A 231 -8.42 -7.72 11.87
N LYS A 232 -7.16 -7.47 11.54
CA LYS A 232 -6.75 -6.84 10.28
C LYS A 232 -7.18 -7.72 9.10
N ARG A 233 -8.06 -7.20 8.24
CA ARG A 233 -8.62 -7.96 7.10
C ARG A 233 -7.79 -7.87 5.82
N VAL A 234 -6.89 -6.89 5.74
CA VAL A 234 -6.11 -6.59 4.53
C VAL A 234 -4.65 -6.65 4.89
N LEU A 235 -3.98 -7.70 4.41
CA LEU A 235 -2.53 -7.84 4.47
C LEU A 235 -1.95 -7.16 3.22
N HIS A 236 -0.90 -6.38 3.42
CA HIS A 236 -0.14 -5.72 2.36
C HIS A 236 1.27 -6.30 2.41
N ASP A 237 2.02 -6.11 1.33
CA ASP A 237 3.44 -6.43 1.24
C ASP A 237 3.68 -7.94 1.46
N VAL A 238 2.79 -8.78 0.89
CA VAL A 238 2.81 -10.24 1.03
C VAL A 238 3.61 -10.91 -0.09
N ILE A 239 3.74 -10.26 -1.25
CA ILE A 239 4.57 -10.75 -2.36
C ILE A 239 5.94 -10.08 -2.33
N ILE A 240 5.97 -8.74 -2.22
CA ILE A 240 7.21 -7.97 -2.21
C ILE A 240 7.31 -7.22 -0.87
N PRO A 241 8.48 -7.25 -0.19
CA PRO A 241 8.68 -6.51 1.05
C PRO A 241 8.37 -5.01 0.93
N GLN A 242 7.75 -4.45 1.98
CA GLN A 242 7.29 -3.06 2.01
C GLN A 242 8.40 -2.07 1.63
N ALA A 243 9.59 -2.23 2.23
CA ALA A 243 10.70 -1.30 2.06
C ALA A 243 11.17 -1.21 0.60
N ARG A 244 11.27 -2.34 -0.10
CA ARG A 244 11.71 -2.41 -1.51
C ARG A 244 10.78 -1.61 -2.41
N THR A 245 9.49 -1.97 -2.42
CA THR A 245 8.47 -1.28 -3.24
C THR A 245 8.39 0.20 -2.91
N GLN A 246 8.46 0.57 -1.63
CA GLN A 246 8.40 1.97 -1.20
C GLN A 246 9.64 2.78 -1.60
N ASN A 247 10.83 2.19 -1.56
CA ASN A 247 12.07 2.84 -1.99
C ASN A 247 12.05 3.10 -3.50
N THR A 248 11.66 2.11 -4.29
CA THR A 248 11.51 2.27 -5.74
C THR A 248 10.42 3.28 -6.08
N TYR A 249 9.27 3.26 -5.39
CA TYR A 249 8.24 4.29 -5.54
C TYR A 249 8.76 5.70 -5.22
N ALA A 250 9.55 5.87 -4.14
CA ALA A 250 10.12 7.16 -3.79
C ALA A 250 11.08 7.67 -4.87
N ARG A 251 11.92 6.79 -5.44
CA ARG A 251 12.82 7.10 -6.56
C ARG A 251 12.04 7.53 -7.80
N LEU A 252 11.05 6.73 -8.22
CA LEU A 252 10.21 7.04 -9.37
C LEU A 252 9.44 8.36 -9.17
N LYS A 253 8.90 8.58 -7.98
CA LYS A 253 8.20 9.83 -7.64
C LYS A 253 9.12 11.05 -7.70
N ALA A 254 10.35 10.94 -7.19
CA ALA A 254 11.33 12.02 -7.29
C ALA A 254 11.71 12.33 -8.75
N LYS A 255 11.86 11.30 -9.58
CA LYS A 255 12.24 11.41 -10.99
C LYS A 255 11.12 11.96 -11.87
N TYR A 256 9.89 11.44 -11.75
CA TYR A 256 8.85 11.65 -12.75
C TYR A 256 7.70 12.57 -12.32
N ALA A 257 7.31 12.55 -11.04
CA ALA A 257 6.00 13.08 -10.65
C ALA A 257 5.78 14.56 -10.96
N ARG A 258 6.82 15.39 -10.79
CA ARG A 258 6.70 16.83 -11.03
C ARG A 258 6.37 17.12 -12.49
N VAL A 259 7.11 16.52 -13.42
CA VAL A 259 6.95 16.75 -14.86
C VAL A 259 5.61 16.20 -15.31
N LEU A 260 5.31 14.94 -14.97
CA LEU A 260 4.06 14.27 -15.37
C LEU A 260 2.80 15.01 -14.90
N CYS A 261 2.80 15.50 -13.66
CA CYS A 261 1.65 16.27 -13.15
C CYS A 261 1.49 17.63 -13.83
N GLN A 262 2.60 18.26 -14.27
CA GLN A 262 2.57 19.58 -14.91
C GLN A 262 2.17 19.51 -16.38
N THR A 263 2.53 18.42 -17.07
CA THR A 263 2.24 18.22 -18.49
C THR A 263 0.96 17.43 -18.75
N TRP A 264 0.17 17.12 -17.71
CA TRP A 264 -1.03 16.30 -17.82
C TRP A 264 -2.10 16.92 -18.74
N VAL A 265 -2.61 16.12 -19.68
CA VAL A 265 -3.58 16.57 -20.71
C VAL A 265 -4.94 15.86 -20.65
N GLU A 266 -5.13 14.92 -19.71
CA GLU A 266 -6.44 14.29 -19.48
C GLU A 266 -7.31 15.15 -18.55
N THR A 267 -8.61 14.87 -18.53
CA THR A 267 -9.58 15.57 -17.66
C THR A 267 -9.52 15.12 -16.21
N THR A 268 -8.87 14.00 -15.94
CA THR A 268 -8.70 13.42 -14.61
C THR A 268 -7.68 14.18 -13.76
N ASP A 269 -7.73 13.98 -12.43
CA ASP A 269 -6.75 14.56 -11.51
C ASP A 269 -5.37 13.90 -11.72
N PRO A 270 -4.34 14.64 -12.19
CA PRO A 270 -3.00 14.09 -12.41
C PRO A 270 -2.43 13.48 -11.14
N THR A 271 -2.69 14.08 -9.98
CA THR A 271 -2.17 13.64 -8.70
C THR A 271 -2.61 12.22 -8.38
N LYS A 272 -3.84 11.86 -8.75
CA LYS A 272 -4.37 10.52 -8.50
C LYS A 272 -3.73 9.52 -9.46
N HIS A 273 -3.76 9.79 -10.76
CA HIS A 273 -3.31 8.84 -11.78
C HIS A 273 -1.79 8.68 -11.83
N VAL A 274 -1.04 9.79 -11.75
CA VAL A 274 0.43 9.74 -11.77
C VAL A 274 0.96 8.97 -10.56
N PHE A 275 0.44 9.22 -9.35
CA PHE A 275 0.92 8.49 -8.17
C PHE A 275 0.45 7.04 -8.11
N GLU A 276 -0.68 6.71 -8.73
CA GLU A 276 -1.16 5.34 -8.89
C GLU A 276 -0.23 4.54 -9.81
N ASP A 277 0.02 5.04 -11.03
CA ASP A 277 0.86 4.34 -12.00
C ASP A 277 2.33 4.28 -11.57
N LEU A 278 2.86 5.29 -10.88
CA LEU A 278 4.20 5.20 -10.29
C LEU A 278 4.30 4.11 -9.21
N ALA A 279 3.23 3.89 -8.45
CA ALA A 279 3.22 2.84 -7.42
C ALA A 279 3.04 1.44 -8.04
N ILE A 280 2.25 1.33 -9.11
CA ILE A 280 2.13 0.09 -9.90
C ILE A 280 3.46 -0.24 -10.58
N ALA A 281 4.09 0.73 -11.24
CA ALA A 281 5.40 0.57 -11.85
C ALA A 281 6.45 0.14 -10.83
N ALA A 282 6.48 0.77 -9.64
CA ALA A 282 7.39 0.35 -8.57
C ALA A 282 7.18 -1.12 -8.17
N PHE A 283 5.94 -1.55 -8.02
CA PHE A 283 5.63 -2.95 -7.71
C PHE A 283 6.06 -3.90 -8.82
N LEU A 284 5.81 -3.56 -10.09
CA LEU A 284 6.21 -4.38 -11.23
C LEU A 284 7.72 -4.51 -11.35
N ILE A 285 8.46 -3.42 -11.18
CA ILE A 285 9.92 -3.39 -11.23
C ILE A 285 10.50 -4.35 -10.17
N GLU A 286 10.02 -4.28 -8.93
CA GLU A 286 10.48 -5.17 -7.86
C GLU A 286 10.02 -6.62 -8.06
N LEU A 287 8.80 -6.83 -8.55
CA LEU A 287 8.30 -8.15 -8.89
C LEU A 287 9.15 -8.80 -9.98
N TRP A 288 9.51 -8.04 -11.02
CA TRP A 288 10.34 -8.52 -12.11
C TRP A 288 11.78 -8.75 -11.70
N ALA A 289 12.32 -7.94 -10.78
CA ALA A 289 13.62 -8.21 -10.17
C ALA A 289 13.66 -9.61 -9.53
N ASP A 290 12.59 -10.03 -8.85
CA ASP A 290 12.52 -11.37 -8.24
C ASP A 290 12.23 -12.47 -9.28
N VAL A 291 11.31 -12.23 -10.22
CA VAL A 291 10.91 -13.24 -11.22
C VAL A 291 12.02 -13.53 -12.23
N TYR A 292 12.77 -12.50 -12.61
CA TYR A 292 13.75 -12.56 -13.70
C TYR A 292 15.20 -12.40 -13.22
N GLU A 293 15.49 -12.54 -11.92
CA GLU A 293 16.85 -12.48 -11.37
C GLU A 293 17.82 -13.39 -12.15
N ASN A 294 17.36 -14.58 -12.51
CA ASN A 294 18.13 -15.61 -13.22
C ASN A 294 17.50 -15.99 -14.57
N GLN A 295 16.66 -15.13 -15.14
CA GLN A 295 15.92 -15.41 -16.38
C GLN A 295 15.92 -14.19 -17.31
N ILE A 296 15.76 -14.43 -18.60
CA ILE A 296 15.65 -13.34 -19.58
C ILE A 296 14.25 -12.75 -19.51
N PHE A 297 14.15 -11.43 -19.30
CA PHE A 297 12.89 -10.70 -19.39
C PHE A 297 12.45 -10.62 -20.86
N SER A 298 11.37 -11.33 -21.22
CA SER A 298 10.84 -11.40 -22.60
C SER A 298 9.94 -10.23 -22.99
N GLY A 299 10.11 -9.09 -22.31
CA GLY A 299 9.29 -7.91 -22.46
C GLY A 299 7.90 -8.01 -21.83
N PHE A 300 7.17 -6.89 -21.84
CA PHE A 300 5.79 -6.82 -21.36
C PHE A 300 4.80 -6.33 -22.43
N VAL A 301 3.52 -6.62 -22.19
CA VAL A 301 2.41 -5.99 -22.90
C VAL A 301 1.35 -5.49 -21.91
N ASP A 302 0.95 -4.22 -22.01
CA ASP A 302 -0.16 -3.66 -21.23
C ASP A 302 -1.43 -3.62 -22.09
N ILE A 303 -2.38 -4.50 -21.78
CA ILE A 303 -3.64 -4.65 -22.52
C ILE A 303 -4.68 -3.69 -21.95
N GLY A 304 -5.25 -2.82 -22.80
CA GLY A 304 -6.14 -1.75 -22.33
C GLY A 304 -5.36 -0.67 -21.58
N CYS A 305 -4.23 -0.23 -22.12
CA CYS A 305 -3.28 0.65 -21.44
C CYS A 305 -3.79 2.09 -21.23
N GLY A 306 -4.99 2.43 -21.74
CA GLY A 306 -5.62 3.73 -21.55
C GLY A 306 -4.72 4.89 -21.97
N ASN A 307 -4.40 5.76 -21.01
CA ASN A 307 -3.56 6.95 -21.26
C ASN A 307 -2.08 6.60 -21.58
N GLY A 308 -1.66 5.35 -21.43
CA GLY A 308 -0.31 4.88 -21.75
C GLY A 308 0.78 5.29 -20.74
N LEU A 309 0.41 5.87 -19.59
CA LEU A 309 1.39 6.37 -18.62
C LEU A 309 2.23 5.24 -18.02
N LEU A 310 1.62 4.10 -17.66
CA LEU A 310 2.35 2.96 -17.11
C LEU A 310 3.39 2.43 -18.12
N VAL A 311 2.99 2.27 -19.38
CA VAL A 311 3.89 1.88 -20.48
C VAL A 311 5.04 2.89 -20.61
N HIS A 312 4.73 4.18 -20.62
CA HIS A 312 5.73 5.24 -20.68
C HIS A 312 6.76 5.12 -19.53
N ILE A 313 6.32 4.97 -18.29
CA ILE A 313 7.21 4.86 -17.13
C ILE A 313 8.12 3.63 -17.27
N LEU A 314 7.58 2.47 -17.61
CA LEU A 314 8.36 1.22 -17.71
C LEU A 314 9.38 1.29 -18.86
N VAL A 315 8.99 1.84 -20.01
CA VAL A 315 9.86 2.03 -21.18
C VAL A 315 11.01 3.02 -20.88
N GLU A 316 10.74 4.10 -20.14
CA GLU A 316 11.74 5.07 -19.68
C GLU A 316 12.66 4.52 -18.57
N GLU A 317 12.20 3.52 -17.83
CA GLU A 317 13.01 2.77 -16.86
C GLU A 317 13.83 1.65 -17.52
N GLY A 318 13.73 1.49 -18.84
CA GLY A 318 14.57 0.60 -19.63
C GLY A 318 13.96 -0.77 -19.94
N TYR A 319 12.71 -1.02 -19.54
CA TYR A 319 12.03 -2.28 -19.85
C TYR A 319 11.54 -2.29 -21.29
N GLU A 320 11.78 -3.39 -21.99
CA GLU A 320 11.22 -3.64 -23.33
C GLU A 320 9.76 -4.03 -23.21
N GLY A 321 8.89 -3.41 -24.00
CA GLY A 321 7.47 -3.71 -23.98
C GLY A 321 6.65 -2.63 -24.66
N TRP A 322 5.35 -2.89 -24.75
CA TRP A 322 4.40 -2.03 -25.45
C TRP A 322 3.03 -2.09 -24.79
N GLY A 323 2.13 -1.22 -25.20
CA GLY A 323 0.74 -1.28 -24.77
C GLY A 323 -0.19 -0.91 -25.91
N PHE A 324 -1.43 -1.35 -25.78
CA PHE A 324 -2.46 -0.97 -26.71
C PHE A 324 -3.79 -0.74 -26.00
N ASP A 325 -4.59 0.12 -26.62
CA ASP A 325 -5.94 0.43 -26.20
C ASP A 325 -6.83 0.53 -27.42
N ALA A 326 -8.14 0.25 -27.25
CA ALA A 326 -9.12 0.38 -28.32
C ALA A 326 -9.21 1.81 -28.87
N ARG A 327 -8.74 2.82 -28.11
CA ARG A 327 -8.72 4.22 -28.53
C ARG A 327 -7.45 4.92 -28.09
N ARG A 328 -6.82 5.65 -29.01
CA ARG A 328 -5.75 6.60 -28.70
C ARG A 328 -6.25 7.68 -27.73
N ARG A 329 -5.49 7.90 -26.67
CA ARG A 329 -5.75 8.96 -25.67
C ARG A 329 -4.92 10.21 -25.97
N LYS A 330 -5.35 11.35 -25.43
CA LYS A 330 -4.68 12.65 -25.62
C LYS A 330 -3.24 12.60 -25.12
N SER A 331 -3.01 11.88 -24.02
CA SER A 331 -1.69 11.78 -23.40
C SER A 331 -0.64 11.11 -24.26
N TRP A 332 -1.02 10.33 -25.28
CA TRP A 332 -0.03 9.63 -26.10
C TRP A 332 0.89 10.61 -26.82
N THR A 333 0.40 11.78 -27.24
CA THR A 333 1.19 12.77 -27.99
C THR A 333 2.23 13.51 -27.15
N ILE A 334 2.12 13.45 -25.81
CA ILE A 334 3.05 14.14 -24.90
C ILE A 334 4.12 13.20 -24.33
N TRP A 335 4.06 11.90 -24.62
CA TRP A 335 5.07 10.94 -24.21
C TRP A 335 6.31 11.00 -25.11
N SER A 336 7.41 10.41 -24.66
CA SER A 336 8.64 10.32 -25.46
C SER A 336 8.39 9.60 -26.79
N GLN A 337 9.21 9.88 -27.82
CA GLN A 337 9.08 9.19 -29.12
C GLN A 337 9.14 7.67 -28.95
N LYS A 338 10.08 7.19 -28.13
CA LYS A 338 10.19 5.77 -27.76
C LYS A 338 8.88 5.22 -27.20
N SER A 339 8.18 5.97 -26.36
CA SER A 339 6.89 5.52 -25.80
C SER A 339 5.77 5.57 -26.82
N GLN A 340 5.75 6.60 -27.68
CA GLN A 340 4.77 6.73 -28.77
C GLN A 340 4.87 5.56 -29.76
N ASP A 341 6.08 5.13 -30.08
CA ASP A 341 6.33 3.98 -30.98
C ASP A 341 5.87 2.65 -30.34
N ASN A 342 5.77 2.60 -29.02
CA ASN A 342 5.34 1.44 -28.23
C ASN A 342 3.87 1.53 -27.76
N LEU A 343 3.08 2.47 -28.28
CA LEU A 343 1.66 2.61 -27.98
C LEU A 343 0.81 2.49 -29.25
N LYS A 344 -0.10 1.51 -29.28
CA LYS A 344 -0.86 1.16 -30.48
C LYS A 344 -2.37 1.24 -30.27
N GLU A 345 -3.08 1.86 -31.19
CA GLU A 345 -4.55 1.87 -31.17
C GLU A 345 -5.05 0.57 -31.80
N MET A 346 -5.51 -0.37 -30.97
CA MET A 346 -5.89 -1.72 -31.40
C MET A 346 -7.02 -2.27 -30.55
N VAL A 347 -7.87 -3.11 -31.16
CA VAL A 347 -8.91 -3.86 -30.44
C VAL A 347 -8.49 -5.30 -30.24
N LEU A 348 -8.70 -5.85 -29.05
CA LEU A 348 -8.45 -7.25 -28.77
C LEU A 348 -9.70 -8.11 -28.99
N ILE A 349 -9.60 -9.09 -29.89
CA ILE A 349 -10.60 -10.12 -30.13
C ILE A 349 -9.93 -11.48 -29.92
N PRO A 350 -10.15 -12.15 -28.78
CA PRO A 350 -9.47 -13.40 -28.46
C PRO A 350 -9.62 -14.44 -29.58
N SER A 351 -8.53 -15.06 -29.99
CA SER A 351 -8.48 -16.09 -31.04
C SER A 351 -9.45 -17.24 -30.79
N VAL A 352 -9.70 -17.58 -29.52
CA VAL A 352 -10.67 -18.62 -29.11
C VAL A 352 -12.13 -18.30 -29.52
N LEU A 353 -12.47 -17.03 -29.74
CA LEU A 353 -13.80 -16.60 -30.18
C LEU A 353 -13.95 -16.52 -31.69
N GLN A 354 -12.86 -16.60 -32.45
CA GLN A 354 -12.88 -16.48 -33.90
C GLN A 354 -13.39 -17.80 -34.50
N THR A 355 -14.70 -17.90 -34.72
CA THR A 355 -15.33 -19.06 -35.34
C THR A 355 -15.35 -18.89 -36.85
N ASN A 356 -14.46 -19.62 -37.54
CA ASN A 356 -14.28 -19.69 -39.00
C ASN A 356 -13.33 -18.66 -39.62
N HIS A 357 -12.59 -19.14 -40.62
CA HIS A 357 -11.45 -18.58 -41.36
C HIS A 357 -11.61 -17.19 -42.00
N THR A 358 -12.16 -16.18 -41.32
CA THR A 358 -11.69 -14.82 -41.61
C THR A 358 -10.31 -14.69 -40.97
N THR A 359 -9.30 -15.25 -41.65
CA THR A 359 -7.92 -14.82 -41.42
C THR A 359 -7.94 -13.29 -41.43
N ALA A 360 -7.16 -12.64 -40.58
CA ALA A 360 -6.94 -11.19 -40.69
C ALA A 360 -6.66 -10.78 -42.17
N SER A 361 -6.11 -11.71 -42.96
CA SER A 361 -5.92 -11.68 -44.41
C SER A 361 -7.20 -11.60 -45.27
N GLU A 362 -8.31 -12.28 -44.95
CA GLU A 362 -9.55 -12.24 -45.74
C GLU A 362 -10.39 -10.99 -45.48
N ILE A 363 -10.30 -10.40 -44.29
CA ILE A 363 -10.80 -9.04 -44.04
C ILE A 363 -9.93 -8.02 -44.82
N ASN A 364 -8.66 -8.33 -45.09
CA ASN A 364 -7.74 -7.45 -45.83
C ASN A 364 -7.84 -7.55 -47.37
N ALA A 365 -8.42 -8.62 -47.93
CA ALA A 365 -8.36 -8.88 -49.38
C ALA A 365 -9.58 -8.41 -50.22
N ASN A 366 -10.73 -8.11 -49.61
CA ASN A 366 -11.96 -7.77 -50.35
C ASN A 366 -12.41 -6.30 -50.13
N ALA A 367 -11.57 -5.33 -50.52
CA ALA A 367 -11.99 -3.95 -50.64
C ALA A 367 -11.27 -3.29 -51.84
N ASP A 368 -11.92 -3.37 -52.99
CA ASP A 368 -11.59 -2.57 -54.15
C ASP A 368 -12.02 -1.11 -53.85
N GLY A 369 -11.05 -0.19 -53.75
CA GLY A 369 -11.27 1.26 -53.71
C GLY A 369 -11.03 1.99 -52.36
N GLY A 370 -9.80 2.52 -52.18
CA GLY A 370 -9.48 3.65 -51.28
C GLY A 370 -8.83 3.28 -49.92
N PRO A 371 -7.93 4.14 -49.36
CA PRO A 371 -7.28 3.91 -48.07
C PRO A 371 -8.30 4.10 -46.94
N THR A 372 -9.04 3.04 -46.62
CA THR A 372 -9.96 3.03 -45.50
C THR A 372 -9.22 2.52 -44.26
N ASN A 373 -9.16 3.35 -43.22
CA ASN A 373 -8.67 3.02 -41.87
C ASN A 373 -9.46 1.83 -41.31
N LYS A 374 -9.07 0.60 -41.64
CA LYS A 374 -9.56 -0.59 -40.93
C LYS A 374 -8.90 -0.64 -39.56
N PRO A 375 -9.67 -0.92 -38.50
CA PRO A 375 -9.15 -0.99 -37.15
C PRO A 375 -8.16 -2.15 -37.03
N GLU A 376 -7.02 -1.88 -36.42
CA GLU A 376 -6.04 -2.93 -36.13
C GLU A 376 -6.58 -3.85 -35.02
N ILE A 377 -6.62 -5.15 -35.28
CA ILE A 377 -7.16 -6.17 -34.36
C ILE A 377 -6.01 -7.07 -33.91
N HIS A 378 -5.90 -7.26 -32.60
CA HIS A 378 -5.00 -8.25 -32.00
C HIS A 378 -5.79 -9.47 -31.53
N ASP A 379 -5.29 -10.67 -31.79
CA ASP A 379 -5.97 -11.94 -31.47
C ASP A 379 -5.75 -12.41 -30.01
N GLY A 380 -4.88 -11.70 -29.28
CA GLY A 380 -4.56 -11.96 -27.88
C GLY A 380 -3.55 -13.08 -27.65
N VAL A 381 -2.87 -13.54 -28.71
CA VAL A 381 -1.74 -14.46 -28.63
C VAL A 381 -0.44 -13.66 -28.65
N PHE A 382 0.31 -13.71 -27.55
CA PHE A 382 1.60 -13.03 -27.41
C PHE A 382 2.76 -14.04 -27.45
N PRO A 383 4.01 -13.59 -27.71
CA PRO A 383 5.17 -14.45 -27.60
C PRO A 383 5.27 -15.11 -26.20
N PRO A 384 5.69 -16.39 -26.12
CA PRO A 384 5.87 -17.07 -24.84
C PRO A 384 6.79 -16.30 -23.89
N GLY A 385 6.38 -16.21 -22.62
CA GLY A 385 7.13 -15.51 -21.58
C GLY A 385 6.90 -13.99 -21.52
N THR A 386 6.22 -13.38 -22.50
CA THR A 386 5.84 -11.95 -22.43
C THR A 386 4.97 -11.70 -21.20
N PHE A 387 5.33 -10.74 -20.36
CA PHE A 387 4.58 -10.44 -19.15
C PHE A 387 3.34 -9.60 -19.47
N ILE A 388 2.15 -10.13 -19.22
CA ILE A 388 0.88 -9.46 -19.53
C ILE A 388 0.44 -8.61 -18.35
N ILE A 389 0.26 -7.31 -18.57
CA ILE A 389 -0.28 -6.34 -17.62
C ILE A 389 -1.71 -6.01 -18.03
N SER A 390 -2.62 -6.03 -17.06
CA SER A 390 -3.98 -5.54 -17.18
C SER A 390 -4.26 -4.56 -16.04
N ASN A 391 -3.76 -3.32 -16.17
CA ASN A 391 -3.97 -2.27 -15.19
C ASN A 391 -5.33 -1.61 -15.39
N HIS A 392 -6.33 -1.95 -14.57
CA HIS A 392 -7.67 -1.37 -14.65
C HIS A 392 -8.31 -1.51 -16.05
N ALA A 393 -8.04 -2.61 -16.75
CA ALA A 393 -8.38 -2.82 -18.15
C ALA A 393 -9.87 -3.19 -18.41
N ASP A 394 -10.78 -2.78 -17.53
CA ASP A 394 -12.25 -2.95 -17.65
C ASP A 394 -12.67 -4.33 -18.21
N GLU A 395 -13.25 -4.37 -19.41
CA GLU A 395 -13.75 -5.57 -20.10
C GLU A 395 -12.68 -6.66 -20.31
N LEU A 396 -11.40 -6.29 -20.38
CA LEU A 396 -10.28 -7.23 -20.60
C LEU A 396 -9.83 -7.95 -19.34
N THR A 397 -10.19 -7.45 -18.15
CA THR A 397 -9.81 -8.03 -16.86
C THR A 397 -10.10 -9.55 -16.75
N PRO A 398 -11.32 -10.06 -17.06
CA PRO A 398 -11.58 -11.50 -17.01
C PRO A 398 -10.88 -12.30 -18.11
N TRP A 399 -10.45 -11.65 -19.20
CA TRP A 399 -9.71 -12.29 -20.28
C TRP A 399 -8.23 -12.46 -19.98
N THR A 400 -7.62 -11.58 -19.17
CA THR A 400 -6.19 -11.62 -18.85
C THR A 400 -5.63 -13.02 -18.52
N PRO A 401 -6.22 -13.81 -17.59
CA PRO A 401 -5.64 -15.11 -17.25
C PRO A 401 -5.78 -16.15 -18.36
N ILE A 402 -6.79 -15.99 -19.23
CA ILE A 402 -7.06 -16.86 -20.38
C ILE A 402 -6.03 -16.57 -21.48
N LEU A 403 -5.84 -15.28 -21.81
CA LEU A 403 -4.83 -14.82 -22.77
C LEU A 403 -3.43 -15.21 -22.33
N ALA A 404 -3.14 -15.11 -21.03
CA ALA A 404 -1.90 -15.57 -20.42
C ALA A 404 -1.68 -17.09 -20.59
N ASN A 405 -2.73 -17.91 -20.41
CA ASN A 405 -2.64 -19.35 -20.66
C ASN A 405 -2.35 -19.65 -22.14
N ILE A 406 -3.09 -19.03 -23.06
CA ILE A 406 -2.91 -19.21 -24.52
C ILE A 406 -1.49 -18.80 -24.94
N SER A 407 -0.99 -17.69 -24.40
CA SER A 407 0.32 -17.13 -24.74
C SER A 407 1.48 -17.80 -24.01
N LYS A 408 1.22 -18.70 -23.05
CA LYS A 408 2.25 -19.27 -22.16
C LYS A 408 3.05 -18.18 -21.44
N SER A 409 2.32 -17.22 -20.87
CA SER A 409 2.85 -15.96 -20.37
C SER A 409 2.45 -15.70 -18.93
N PRO A 410 3.35 -15.18 -18.08
CA PRO A 410 2.96 -14.69 -16.76
C PRO A 410 2.09 -13.43 -16.88
N PHE A 411 1.30 -13.14 -15.85
CA PHE A 411 0.45 -11.96 -15.85
C PHE A 411 0.26 -11.31 -14.48
N ILE A 412 -0.16 -10.05 -14.53
CA ILE A 412 -0.81 -9.32 -13.45
C ILE A 412 -2.07 -8.65 -13.97
N MET A 413 -3.15 -8.69 -13.18
CA MET A 413 -4.33 -7.88 -13.42
C MET A 413 -4.71 -7.09 -12.16
N ILE A 414 -5.23 -5.89 -12.36
CA ILE A 414 -5.74 -5.02 -11.28
C ILE A 414 -7.20 -4.67 -11.58
N PRO A 415 -8.18 -5.49 -11.12
CA PRO A 415 -9.58 -5.32 -11.47
C PRO A 415 -10.17 -4.00 -10.96
N CYS A 416 -10.94 -3.29 -11.79
CA CYS A 416 -11.65 -2.05 -11.42
C CYS A 416 -13.17 -2.17 -11.60
N CYS A 417 -13.61 -2.62 -12.78
CA CYS A 417 -15.01 -2.74 -13.19
C CYS A 417 -15.38 -4.21 -13.40
N SER A 418 -16.65 -4.54 -13.18
CA SER A 418 -17.14 -5.92 -13.25
C SER A 418 -17.82 -6.17 -14.59
N HIS A 419 -17.16 -6.96 -15.43
CA HIS A 419 -17.62 -7.34 -16.76
C HIS A 419 -17.54 -8.86 -16.91
N ALA A 420 -18.47 -9.44 -17.68
CA ALA A 420 -18.41 -10.85 -18.09
C ALA A 420 -17.45 -11.02 -19.28
N LEU A 421 -17.14 -12.26 -19.65
CA LEU A 421 -16.35 -12.57 -20.85
C LEU A 421 -16.99 -12.08 -22.16
N SER A 422 -18.29 -11.79 -22.17
CA SER A 422 -18.98 -11.13 -23.30
C SER A 422 -18.73 -9.61 -23.39
N GLY A 423 -18.05 -9.02 -22.41
CA GLY A 423 -17.84 -7.58 -22.26
C GLY A 423 -19.03 -6.86 -21.60
N ALA A 424 -20.16 -7.55 -21.41
CA ALA A 424 -21.32 -6.98 -20.76
C ALA A 424 -21.05 -6.70 -19.27
N LYS A 425 -21.63 -5.60 -18.75
CA LYS A 425 -21.62 -5.33 -17.31
C LYS A 425 -22.24 -6.50 -16.56
N PHE A 426 -21.53 -6.95 -15.54
CA PHE A 426 -21.89 -8.15 -14.80
C PHE A 426 -21.73 -7.90 -13.31
N ARG A 427 -22.47 -8.63 -12.49
CA ARG A 427 -22.31 -8.61 -11.03
C ARG A 427 -21.70 -9.93 -10.60
N ALA A 428 -20.41 -9.90 -10.30
CA ALA A 428 -19.70 -11.08 -9.80
C ALA A 428 -20.41 -11.69 -8.58
N PRO A 429 -20.59 -13.03 -8.57
CA PRO A 429 -21.30 -13.71 -7.50
C PRO A 429 -20.53 -13.57 -6.19
N ALA A 430 -21.24 -13.62 -5.06
CA ALA A 430 -20.58 -13.72 -3.77
C ALA A 430 -19.82 -15.06 -3.66
N PRO A 431 -18.64 -15.10 -3.02
CA PRO A 431 -17.93 -16.35 -2.79
C PRO A 431 -18.81 -17.36 -2.05
N LYS A 432 -18.76 -18.64 -2.43
CA LYS A 432 -19.55 -19.70 -1.78
C LYS A 432 -19.21 -19.77 -0.29
N GLY A 433 -20.24 -19.75 0.57
CA GLY A 433 -20.08 -19.79 2.03
C GLY A 433 -19.72 -18.46 2.69
N ALA A 434 -19.58 -17.37 1.93
CA ALA A 434 -19.41 -16.05 2.51
C ALA A 434 -20.77 -15.49 2.95
N GLY A 435 -20.90 -15.12 4.22
CA GLY A 435 -22.08 -14.41 4.73
C GLY A 435 -22.32 -13.08 4.02
N ALA A 436 -23.45 -12.42 4.33
CA ALA A 436 -24.00 -11.24 3.63
C ALA A 436 -23.13 -9.95 3.57
N THR A 437 -21.83 -10.02 3.88
CA THR A 437 -20.95 -8.85 4.11
C THR A 437 -19.81 -8.67 3.11
N VAL A 438 -19.75 -9.46 2.02
CA VAL A 438 -18.67 -9.32 1.02
C VAL A 438 -18.94 -8.14 0.08
N SER A 439 -17.94 -7.28 -0.12
CA SER A 439 -18.07 -6.13 -1.03
C SER A 439 -18.12 -6.60 -2.49
N GLN A 440 -18.80 -5.85 -3.36
CA GLN A 440 -18.85 -6.15 -4.80
C GLN A 440 -17.44 -6.25 -5.42
N PHE A 441 -16.49 -5.43 -4.94
CA PHE A 441 -15.11 -5.51 -5.40
C PHE A 441 -14.43 -6.81 -4.96
N ALA A 442 -14.63 -7.25 -3.71
CA ALA A 442 -14.10 -8.52 -3.25
C ALA A 442 -14.70 -9.72 -4.00
N SER A 443 -15.99 -9.67 -4.35
CA SER A 443 -16.64 -10.65 -5.24
C SER A 443 -15.99 -10.67 -6.61
N LEU A 444 -15.75 -9.51 -7.23
CA LEU A 444 -15.07 -9.41 -8.53
C LEU A 444 -13.67 -10.04 -8.48
N VAL A 445 -12.86 -9.67 -7.49
CA VAL A 445 -11.50 -10.21 -7.32
C VAL A 445 -11.54 -11.72 -7.12
N THR A 446 -12.50 -12.24 -6.37
CA THR A 446 -12.65 -13.68 -6.16
C THR A 446 -13.00 -14.39 -7.47
N TRP A 447 -13.98 -13.86 -8.21
CA TRP A 447 -14.41 -14.43 -9.47
C TRP A 447 -13.29 -14.47 -10.52
N VAL A 448 -12.54 -13.38 -10.73
CA VAL A 448 -11.40 -13.40 -11.69
C VAL A 448 -10.25 -14.29 -11.19
N SER A 449 -10.10 -14.45 -9.88
CA SER A 449 -9.16 -15.43 -9.32
C SER A 449 -9.59 -16.87 -9.60
N GLU A 450 -10.90 -17.16 -9.62
CA GLU A 450 -11.43 -18.48 -10.00
C GLU A 450 -11.20 -18.76 -11.49
N ILE A 451 -11.35 -17.76 -12.36
CA ILE A 451 -10.97 -17.89 -13.78
C ILE A 451 -9.49 -18.22 -13.89
N ALA A 452 -8.62 -17.48 -13.18
CA ALA A 452 -7.18 -17.74 -13.18
C ALA A 452 -6.81 -19.15 -12.66
N ARG A 453 -7.44 -19.63 -11.57
CA ARG A 453 -7.24 -21.02 -11.10
C ARG A 453 -7.69 -22.04 -12.13
N SER A 454 -8.83 -21.80 -12.78
CA SER A 454 -9.36 -22.68 -13.84
C SER A 454 -8.44 -22.70 -15.06
N CYS A 455 -7.73 -21.61 -15.32
CA CYS A 455 -6.67 -21.53 -16.33
C CYS A 455 -5.36 -22.24 -15.91
N GLY A 456 -5.31 -22.89 -14.74
CA GLY A 456 -4.13 -23.66 -14.29
C GLY A 456 -3.07 -22.85 -13.54
N TRP A 457 -3.38 -21.63 -13.08
CA TRP A 457 -2.45 -20.77 -12.35
C TRP A 457 -2.47 -21.02 -10.83
N HIS A 458 -1.29 -21.01 -10.21
CA HIS A 458 -1.17 -20.69 -8.79
C HIS A 458 -1.45 -19.19 -8.62
N VAL A 459 -2.59 -18.85 -8.03
CA VAL A 459 -3.03 -17.46 -7.94
C VAL A 459 -2.47 -16.79 -6.69
N GLU A 460 -1.61 -15.80 -6.92
CA GLU A 460 -1.11 -14.89 -5.89
C GLU A 460 -1.91 -13.59 -5.86
N LYS A 461 -1.97 -12.94 -4.70
CA LYS A 461 -2.72 -11.70 -4.52
C LYS A 461 -1.95 -10.70 -3.66
N GLU A 462 -1.85 -9.46 -4.14
CA GLU A 462 -1.27 -8.34 -3.40
C GLU A 462 -2.27 -7.19 -3.27
N MET A 463 -2.27 -6.52 -2.13
CA MET A 463 -3.08 -5.32 -1.91
C MET A 463 -2.18 -4.11 -2.07
N LEU A 464 -2.14 -3.56 -3.30
CA LEU A 464 -1.24 -2.49 -3.69
C LEU A 464 -1.47 -1.22 -2.86
N ARG A 465 -0.37 -0.51 -2.58
CA ARG A 465 -0.38 0.77 -1.84
C ARG A 465 -0.62 1.96 -2.78
N ILE A 466 -1.69 1.90 -3.55
CA ILE A 466 -2.10 2.94 -4.52
C ILE A 466 -3.25 3.81 -3.98
N PRO A 467 -3.46 5.04 -4.49
CA PRO A 467 -4.56 5.92 -4.09
C PRO A 467 -5.92 5.51 -4.69
N SER A 468 -6.23 4.22 -4.70
CA SER A 468 -7.47 3.62 -5.21
C SER A 468 -8.08 2.63 -4.22
N THR A 469 -9.41 2.53 -4.23
CA THR A 469 -10.14 1.47 -3.50
C THR A 469 -10.15 0.14 -4.26
N ARG A 470 -9.73 0.16 -5.52
CA ARG A 470 -9.62 -0.99 -6.42
C ARG A 470 -8.17 -1.46 -6.49
N ASN A 471 -7.58 -1.79 -5.35
CA ASN A 471 -6.13 -1.96 -5.22
C ASN A 471 -5.67 -3.43 -5.10
N ALA A 472 -6.50 -4.39 -5.48
CA ALA A 472 -6.10 -5.79 -5.47
C ALA A 472 -5.44 -6.16 -6.79
N ALA A 473 -4.18 -6.57 -6.74
CA ALA A 473 -3.49 -7.22 -7.85
C ALA A 473 -3.65 -8.73 -7.75
N VAL A 474 -3.99 -9.38 -8.86
CA VAL A 474 -4.03 -10.85 -9.01
C VAL A 474 -2.93 -11.23 -9.99
N ILE A 475 -2.04 -12.15 -9.57
CA ILE A 475 -0.82 -12.50 -10.30
C ILE A 475 -0.82 -13.99 -10.59
N GLY A 476 -0.46 -14.35 -11.81
CA GLY A 476 -0.19 -15.73 -12.22
C GLY A 476 1.17 -15.81 -12.88
N ARG A 477 2.14 -16.35 -12.15
CA ARG A 477 3.52 -16.57 -12.63
C ARG A 477 4.02 -18.01 -12.44
N THR A 478 3.23 -18.82 -11.74
CA THR A 478 3.53 -20.24 -11.47
C THR A 478 2.34 -21.10 -11.89
N ARG A 479 2.62 -22.23 -12.54
CA ARG A 479 1.61 -23.17 -13.02
C ARG A 479 1.35 -24.26 -11.97
N VAL A 480 0.09 -24.63 -11.80
CA VAL A 480 -0.33 -25.85 -11.07
C VAL A 480 -0.83 -26.94 -12.03
N VAL A 481 -1.23 -26.55 -13.24
CA VAL A 481 -1.64 -27.43 -14.32
C VAL A 481 -0.83 -27.04 -15.57
N PRO A 482 -0.30 -28.00 -16.37
CA PRO A 482 0.32 -27.71 -17.67
C PRO A 482 -0.57 -26.86 -18.59
N TYR A 483 0.01 -26.17 -19.57
CA TYR A 483 -0.78 -25.27 -20.45
C TYR A 483 -1.72 -26.07 -21.37
N GLU A 484 -1.22 -27.19 -21.88
CA GLU A 484 -1.88 -28.13 -22.78
C GLU A 484 -3.07 -28.87 -22.16
N ASP A 485 -3.11 -28.99 -20.82
CA ASP A 485 -4.17 -29.68 -20.09
C ASP A 485 -5.40 -28.79 -19.83
N VAL A 486 -5.32 -27.51 -20.20
CA VAL A 486 -6.43 -26.55 -20.04
C VAL A 486 -7.23 -26.47 -21.34
N ASP A 487 -8.45 -27.03 -21.35
CA ASP A 487 -9.39 -26.78 -22.44
C ASP A 487 -9.96 -25.35 -22.33
N VAL A 488 -9.36 -24.45 -23.10
CA VAL A 488 -9.71 -23.02 -23.09
C VAL A 488 -11.14 -22.77 -23.58
N LYS A 489 -11.66 -23.59 -24.52
CA LYS A 489 -13.01 -23.39 -25.07
C LYS A 489 -14.07 -23.79 -24.04
N ASP A 490 -13.86 -24.93 -23.39
CA ASP A 490 -14.73 -25.39 -22.32
C ASP A 490 -14.68 -24.43 -21.12
N LEU A 491 -13.49 -23.93 -20.77
CA LEU A 491 -13.33 -22.91 -19.74
C LEU A 491 -14.13 -21.65 -20.06
N VAL A 492 -13.95 -21.06 -21.25
CA VAL A 492 -14.69 -19.86 -21.67
C VAL A 492 -16.20 -20.10 -21.60
N THR A 493 -16.65 -21.28 -22.04
CA THR A 493 -18.07 -21.68 -21.97
C THR A 493 -18.57 -21.77 -20.53
N SER A 494 -17.79 -22.36 -19.63
CA SER A 494 -18.15 -22.52 -18.21
C SER A 494 -18.31 -21.20 -17.46
N PHE A 495 -17.65 -20.14 -17.93
CA PHE A 495 -17.76 -18.77 -17.38
C PHE A 495 -18.74 -17.88 -18.15
N GLY A 496 -19.66 -18.47 -18.92
CA GLY A 496 -20.76 -17.76 -19.59
C GLY A 496 -20.51 -17.38 -21.05
N GLY A 497 -19.35 -17.74 -21.61
CA GLY A 497 -19.02 -17.52 -23.01
C GLY A 497 -18.67 -16.07 -23.37
N GLY A 498 -18.10 -15.91 -24.57
CA GLY A 498 -17.75 -14.61 -25.16
C GLY A 498 -18.76 -14.08 -26.18
N THR A 499 -19.98 -14.63 -26.23
CA THR A 499 -20.99 -14.23 -27.23
C THR A 499 -21.26 -12.72 -27.15
N GLY A 500 -21.15 -12.04 -28.30
CA GLY A 500 -21.30 -10.59 -28.39
C GLY A 500 -20.02 -9.79 -28.11
N TRP A 501 -18.90 -10.43 -27.71
CA TRP A 501 -17.62 -9.74 -27.47
C TRP A 501 -17.16 -8.99 -28.71
N GLU A 502 -17.07 -9.66 -29.85
CA GLU A 502 -16.59 -9.06 -31.11
C GLU A 502 -17.43 -7.83 -31.48
N GLU A 503 -18.76 -7.94 -31.47
CA GLU A 503 -19.65 -6.83 -31.77
C GLU A 503 -19.48 -5.67 -30.77
N ASN A 504 -19.35 -5.97 -29.48
CA ASN A 504 -19.15 -4.97 -28.42
C ASN A 504 -17.79 -4.27 -28.53
N SER A 505 -16.73 -5.01 -28.81
CA SER A 505 -15.37 -4.51 -28.99
C SER A 505 -15.28 -3.63 -30.25
N LEU A 506 -15.92 -4.03 -31.34
CA LEU A 506 -15.96 -3.22 -32.56
C LEU A 506 -16.79 -1.93 -32.41
N LYS A 507 -17.79 -1.89 -31.52
CA LYS A 507 -18.51 -0.65 -31.18
C LYS A 507 -17.60 0.38 -30.51
N LEU A 508 -16.53 -0.05 -29.83
CA LEU A 508 -15.58 0.89 -29.22
C LEU A 508 -14.89 1.74 -30.28
N LEU A 509 -14.72 1.27 -31.51
CA LEU A 509 -14.10 2.04 -32.59
C LEU A 509 -15.01 3.11 -33.19
N LYS A 510 -16.33 2.94 -33.09
CA LYS A 510 -17.33 3.81 -33.74
C LYS A 510 -17.84 4.94 -32.85
N GLY A 511 -17.67 4.83 -31.53
CA GLY A 511 -18.15 5.84 -30.58
C GLY A 511 -17.16 6.98 -30.34
N SER A 512 -17.65 8.22 -30.16
CA SER A 512 -16.82 9.35 -29.74
C SER A 512 -16.06 9.02 -28.44
N THR A 513 -14.84 9.54 -28.28
CA THR A 513 -14.05 9.42 -27.05
C THR A 513 -14.88 9.86 -25.85
N ARG A 514 -15.27 8.92 -24.98
CA ARG A 514 -15.85 9.29 -23.68
C ARG A 514 -14.75 9.99 -22.89
N GLY A 515 -15.01 11.22 -22.46
CA GLY A 515 -14.12 11.94 -21.56
C GLY A 515 -14.01 11.12 -20.27
N HIS A 516 -12.82 10.56 -20.03
CA HIS A 516 -12.41 10.04 -18.74
C HIS A 516 -11.37 11.01 -18.22
#